data_AF-A0A2E7P8U2-F1
#
_entry.id   AF-A0A2E7P8U2-F1
#
_cell.length_a   1.000
_cell.length_b   1.000
_cell.length_c   1.000
_cell.angle_alpha   90.00
_cell.angle_beta   90.00
_cell.angle_gamma   90.00
#
_symmetry.space_group_name_H-M   'P 1'
#
loop_
_entity.id
_entity.type
_entity.pdbx_description
1 polymer ?
#
loop_
_entity_poly.entity_id
_entity_poly.type
_entity_poly.pdbx_seq_one_letter_code
_entity_poly.pdbx_strand_id
1 'polypeptide(L)'
;MNTKNIAKNLFAGLLLTTAVGAAMAEAQYPAETRFVSTKTRADVVAELQQARANGQLLVSDRDQDVKVVASGKSRDEVRAELVQARANGELAISNQ
;
A
#
# COMPACT_ATOMS: atom_id res chain seq x y z
N MET A 1 -30.90 55.45 -7.19
CA MET A 1 -30.02 54.39 -6.63
C MET A 1 -28.71 54.39 -7.41
N ASN A 2 -27.56 54.62 -6.77
CA ASN A 2 -26.26 54.84 -7.43
C ASN A 2 -25.56 53.51 -7.72
N THR A 3 -25.87 52.94 -8.88
CA THR A 3 -25.44 51.61 -9.35
C THR A 3 -23.92 51.46 -9.50
N LYS A 4 -23.17 52.55 -9.50
CA LYS A 4 -21.70 52.56 -9.69
C LYS A 4 -20.93 52.02 -8.47
N ASN A 5 -21.51 52.08 -7.27
CA ASN A 5 -20.83 51.66 -6.03
C ASN A 5 -21.11 50.18 -5.69
N ILE A 6 -22.24 49.63 -6.14
CA ILE A 6 -22.65 48.25 -5.90
C ILE A 6 -21.78 47.28 -6.71
N ALA A 7 -21.47 47.61 -7.98
CA ALA A 7 -20.61 46.80 -8.83
C ALA A 7 -19.18 46.66 -8.25
N LYS A 8 -18.59 47.76 -7.74
CA LYS A 8 -17.24 47.74 -7.15
C LYS A 8 -17.15 46.85 -5.91
N ASN A 9 -18.19 46.86 -5.07
CA ASN A 9 -18.20 46.07 -3.84
C ASN A 9 -18.46 44.57 -4.11
N LEU A 10 -19.19 44.22 -5.17
CA LEU A 10 -19.41 42.83 -5.59
C LEU A 10 -18.13 42.19 -6.18
N PHE A 11 -17.33 42.94 -6.93
CA PHE A 11 -16.05 42.44 -7.47
C PHE A 11 -14.99 42.24 -6.38
N ALA A 12 -14.96 43.08 -5.34
CA ALA A 12 -14.03 42.92 -4.22
C ALA A 12 -14.34 41.69 -3.35
N GLY A 13 -15.62 41.32 -3.19
CA GLY A 13 -16.02 40.13 -2.43
C GLY A 13 -15.72 38.80 -3.13
N LEU A 14 -15.74 38.78 -4.46
CA LEU A 14 -15.51 37.57 -5.27
C LEU A 14 -14.02 37.17 -5.35
N LEU A 15 -13.10 38.12 -5.19
CA LEU A 15 -11.66 37.87 -5.18
C LEU A 15 -11.15 37.27 -3.85
N LEU A 16 -11.88 37.43 -2.75
CA LEU A 16 -11.48 36.92 -1.43
C LEU A 16 -11.82 35.44 -1.22
N THR A 17 -12.69 34.84 -2.04
CA THR A 17 -13.17 33.46 -1.84
C THR A 17 -12.39 32.40 -2.63
N THR A 18 -11.59 32.79 -3.63
CA THR A 18 -10.90 31.85 -4.53
C THR A 18 -9.55 31.35 -4.01
N ALA A 19 -9.00 31.94 -2.94
CA ALA A 19 -7.68 31.56 -2.40
C ALA A 19 -7.70 30.39 -1.39
N VAL A 20 -8.87 29.93 -0.92
CA VAL A 20 -8.96 28.91 0.14
C VAL A 20 -9.15 27.48 -0.40
N GLY A 21 -9.55 27.31 -1.67
CA GLY A 21 -9.92 26.00 -2.22
C GLY A 21 -8.76 25.08 -2.63
N ALA A 22 -7.58 25.62 -2.95
CA ALA A 22 -6.48 24.84 -3.54
C ALA A 22 -5.62 24.09 -2.52
N ALA A 23 -5.65 24.46 -1.23
CA ALA A 23 -4.80 23.87 -0.20
C ALA A 23 -5.37 22.58 0.44
N MET A 24 -6.59 22.18 0.08
CA MET A 24 -7.31 21.03 0.69
C MET A 24 -7.38 19.80 -0.23
N ALA A 25 -6.78 19.85 -1.42
CA ALA A 25 -6.94 18.79 -2.44
C ALA A 25 -5.96 17.62 -2.30
N GLU A 26 -4.89 17.76 -1.52
CA GLU A 26 -3.89 16.71 -1.33
C GLU A 26 -3.95 16.21 0.11
N ALA A 27 -4.76 15.17 0.36
CA ALA A 27 -4.63 14.40 1.58
C ALA A 27 -3.25 13.71 1.53
N GLN A 28 -2.37 14.06 2.45
CA GLN A 28 -1.08 13.39 2.60
C GLN A 28 -1.36 11.91 2.83
N TYR A 29 -0.81 11.05 1.97
CA TYR A 29 -0.81 9.61 2.23
C TYR A 29 -0.19 9.38 3.61
N PRO A 30 -0.85 8.62 4.50
CA PRO A 30 -0.29 8.36 5.81
C PRO A 30 1.07 7.66 5.66
N ALA A 31 2.00 7.99 6.54
CA ALA A 31 3.30 7.33 6.58
C ALA A 31 3.10 5.81 6.74
N GLU A 32 3.82 5.03 5.93
CA GLU A 32 3.74 3.58 6.01
C GLU A 32 4.19 3.10 7.40
N THR A 33 3.31 2.37 8.07
CA THR A 33 3.65 1.72 9.34
C THR A 33 4.19 0.32 9.05
N ARG A 34 5.25 -0.07 9.76
CA ARG A 34 5.82 -1.42 9.61
C ARG A 34 4.83 -2.45 10.16
N PHE A 35 4.19 -3.18 9.26
CA PHE A 35 3.36 -4.33 9.60
C PHE A 35 4.21 -5.59 9.79
N VAL A 36 3.93 -6.34 10.85
CA VAL A 36 4.49 -7.68 11.08
C VAL A 36 3.35 -8.67 11.28
N SER A 37 3.39 -9.78 10.53
CA SER A 37 2.43 -10.87 10.73
C SER A 37 2.64 -11.53 12.09
N THR A 38 1.56 -11.85 12.77
CA THR A 38 1.57 -12.62 14.03
C THR A 38 1.41 -14.12 13.82
N LYS A 39 0.97 -14.56 12.63
CA LYS A 39 0.79 -15.98 12.28
C LYS A 39 1.97 -16.50 11.48
N THR A 40 2.29 -17.78 11.68
CA THR A 40 3.25 -18.46 10.82
C THR A 40 2.61 -18.74 9.45
N ARG A 41 3.44 -18.99 8.44
CA ARG A 41 2.95 -19.39 7.11
C ARG A 41 2.13 -20.68 7.17
N ALA A 42 2.54 -21.63 8.03
CA ALA A 42 1.82 -22.89 8.19
C ALA A 42 0.40 -22.65 8.72
N ASP A 43 0.25 -21.77 9.71
CA ASP A 43 -1.05 -21.45 10.29
C ASP A 43 -1.98 -20.77 9.27
N VAL A 44 -1.45 -19.81 8.50
CA VAL A 44 -2.23 -19.13 7.44
C VAL A 44 -2.69 -20.12 6.37
N VAL A 45 -1.83 -21.07 6.00
CA VAL A 45 -2.17 -22.11 5.02
C VAL A 45 -3.23 -23.08 5.57
N ALA A 46 -3.17 -23.42 6.86
CA ALA A 46 -4.18 -24.25 7.52
C ALA A 46 -5.53 -23.54 7.57
N GLU A 47 -5.56 -22.27 7.99
CA GLU A 47 -6.76 -21.44 8.04
C GLU A 47 -7.38 -21.25 6.65
N LEU A 48 -6.55 -21.02 5.63
CA LEU A 48 -7.01 -20.92 4.24
C LEU A 48 -7.70 -22.21 3.79
N GLN A 49 -7.13 -23.38 4.09
CA GLN A 49 -7.74 -24.67 3.76
C GLN A 49 -9.07 -24.87 4.49
N GLN A 50 -9.12 -24.53 5.78
CA GLN A 50 -10.35 -24.60 6.57
C GLN A 50 -11.44 -23.68 5.99
N ALA A 51 -11.11 -22.43 5.65
CA ALA A 51 -12.06 -21.49 5.07
C ALA A 51 -12.61 -21.96 3.71
N ARG A 52 -11.76 -22.60 2.89
CA ARG A 52 -12.19 -23.25 1.63
C ARG A 52 -13.14 -24.41 1.90
N ALA A 53 -12.81 -25.30 2.83
CA ALA A 53 -13.64 -26.45 3.20
C ALA A 53 -15.01 -26.01 3.76
N ASN A 54 -15.04 -24.92 4.51
CA ASN A 54 -16.26 -24.34 5.08
C ASN A 54 -17.08 -23.51 4.08
N GLY A 55 -16.62 -23.35 2.83
CA GLY A 55 -17.30 -22.54 1.82
C GLY A 55 -17.33 -21.03 2.15
N GLN A 56 -16.41 -20.56 3.00
CA GLN A 56 -16.35 -19.15 3.43
C GLN A 56 -15.67 -18.24 2.39
N LEU A 57 -15.08 -18.82 1.35
CA LEU A 57 -14.35 -18.12 0.30
C LEU A 57 -15.03 -18.37 -1.05
N LEU A 58 -15.12 -17.31 -1.86
CA LEU A 58 -15.47 -17.43 -3.27
C LEU A 58 -14.23 -17.97 -4.00
N VAL A 59 -14.23 -19.27 -4.32
CA VAL A 59 -13.10 -19.92 -5.00
C VAL A 59 -13.31 -19.79 -6.50
N SER A 60 -12.41 -19.09 -7.20
CA SER A 60 -12.39 -19.00 -8.66
C SER A 60 -11.46 -20.05 -9.27
N ASP A 61 -11.54 -20.27 -10.59
CA ASP A 61 -10.66 -21.19 -11.31
C ASP A 61 -9.17 -20.84 -11.12
N ARG A 62 -8.83 -19.56 -10.91
CA ARG A 62 -7.45 -19.11 -10.63
C ARG A 62 -6.93 -19.55 -9.25
N ASP A 63 -7.83 -19.79 -8.30
CA ASP A 63 -7.48 -20.13 -6.92
C ASP A 63 -7.26 -21.64 -6.73
N GLN A 64 -7.73 -22.45 -7.70
CA GLN A 64 -7.63 -23.91 -7.72
C GLN A 64 -6.20 -24.36 -8.07
N ASP A 65 -5.50 -23.61 -8.93
CA ASP A 65 -4.20 -24.01 -9.51
C ASP A 65 -2.97 -23.54 -8.72
N VAL A 66 -3.16 -23.11 -7.46
CA VAL A 66 -2.07 -22.65 -6.60
C VAL A 66 -1.23 -23.84 -6.14
N LYS A 67 -0.11 -24.10 -6.83
CA LYS A 67 0.87 -25.11 -6.41
C LYS A 67 1.61 -24.65 -5.16
N VAL A 68 1.61 -25.51 -4.14
CA VAL A 68 2.41 -25.28 -2.92
C VAL A 68 3.88 -25.42 -3.26
N VAL A 69 4.60 -24.31 -3.36
CA VAL A 69 6.05 -24.29 -3.52
C VAL A 69 6.71 -24.35 -2.14
N ALA A 70 7.40 -25.45 -1.86
CA ALA A 70 8.23 -25.60 -0.68
C ALA A 70 9.51 -24.74 -0.84
N SER A 71 9.86 -23.98 0.19
CA SER A 71 11.14 -23.26 0.22
C SER A 71 12.23 -24.19 0.72
N GLY A 72 13.36 -24.26 0.02
CA GLY A 72 14.52 -25.05 0.46
C GLY A 72 15.34 -24.40 1.58
N LYS A 73 15.11 -23.11 1.86
CA LYS A 73 15.77 -22.34 2.93
C LYS A 73 14.76 -21.58 3.78
N SER A 74 15.05 -21.42 5.06
CA SER A 74 14.37 -20.49 5.95
C SER A 74 14.61 -19.05 5.51
N ARG A 75 13.68 -18.14 5.84
CA ARG A 75 13.87 -16.70 5.60
C ARG A 75 15.10 -16.15 6.31
N ASP A 76 15.42 -16.67 7.49
CA ASP A 76 16.58 -16.21 8.26
C ASP A 76 17.89 -16.67 7.62
N GLU A 77 17.91 -17.87 7.04
CA GLU A 77 19.05 -18.37 6.25
C GLU A 77 19.25 -17.53 4.99
N VAL A 78 18.18 -17.24 4.26
CA VAL A 78 18.25 -16.37 3.06
C VAL A 78 18.73 -14.97 3.43
N ARG A 79 18.31 -14.43 4.58
CA ARG A 79 18.80 -13.12 5.08
C ARG A 79 20.27 -13.16 5.43
N ALA A 80 20.72 -14.21 6.12
CA ALA A 80 22.12 -14.39 6.47
C ALA A 80 22.97 -14.46 5.20
N GLU A 81 22.56 -15.27 4.22
CA GLU A 81 23.20 -15.38 2.92
C GLU A 81 23.22 -14.05 2.15
N LEU A 82 22.12 -13.30 2.17
CA LEU A 82 22.05 -11.97 1.54
C LEU A 82 23.05 -10.99 2.17
N VAL A 83 23.21 -11.01 3.49
CA VAL A 83 24.21 -10.19 4.19
C VAL A 83 25.63 -10.61 3.80
N GLN A 84 25.90 -11.90 3.72
CA GLN A 84 27.20 -12.43 3.28
C GLN A 84 27.50 -12.05 1.82
N ALA A 85 26.57 -12.25 0.90
CA ALA A 85 26.73 -11.89 -0.52
C ALA A 85 26.97 -10.38 -0.69
N ARG A 86 26.31 -9.55 0.15
CA ARG A 86 26.56 -8.10 0.17
C ARG A 86 27.96 -7.76 0.67
N ALA A 87 28.44 -8.43 1.72
CA ALA A 87 29.77 -8.23 2.26
C ALA A 87 30.87 -8.67 1.26
N ASN A 88 30.61 -9.73 0.51
CA ASN A 88 31.52 -10.24 -0.51
C ASN A 88 31.49 -9.45 -1.83
N GLY A 89 30.59 -8.46 -1.96
CA GLY A 89 30.43 -7.67 -3.19
C GLY A 89 29.85 -8.46 -4.37
N GLU A 90 29.21 -9.59 -4.11
CA GLU A 90 28.65 -10.50 -5.14
C GLU A 90 27.28 -10.02 -5.68
N LEU A 91 26.69 -9.01 -5.05
CA LEU A 91 25.40 -8.45 -5.47
C LEU A 91 25.60 -7.40 -6.57
N ALA A 92 25.20 -7.73 -7.80
CA ALA A 92 24.93 -6.72 -8.82
C ALA A 92 23.63 -5.98 -8.44
N ILE A 93 23.76 -4.90 -7.66
CA ILE A 93 22.62 -4.04 -7.34
C ILE A 93 22.27 -3.26 -8.62
N SER A 94 21.36 -3.81 -9.43
CA SER A 94 20.71 -3.04 -10.49
C SER A 94 19.70 -2.10 -9.83
N ASN A 95 20.05 -0.81 -9.74
CA ASN A 95 19.07 0.23 -9.41
C ASN A 95 18.15 0.40 -10.63
N GLN A 96 17.01 -0.26 -10.63
CA GLN A 96 15.87 0.10 -11.48
C GLN A 96 14.89 0.94 -10.67
#